data_AF-A0A2S9VBS1-F1
#
_entry.id   AF-A0A2S9VBS1-F1
#
_cell.length_a   1.000
_cell.length_b   1.000
_cell.length_c   1.000
_cell.angle_alpha   90.00
_cell.angle_beta   90.00
_cell.angle_gamma   90.00
#
_symmetry.space_group_name_H-M   'P 1'
#
loop_
_entity.id
_entity.type
_entity.pdbx_description
1 polymer ?
#
loop_
_entity_poly.entity_id
_entity_poly.type
_entity_poly.pdbx_seq_one_letter_code
_entity_poly.pdbx_strand_id
1 'polypeptide(L)'
;MLKSTMFKKSLVVAAFTLGSAIALPAAAQSSAPVVCPGYEKGTTNLVGERVGKKVQKAFEAYNEDLIDDAITILSEIEAKEDFDKAYVNRFLGNIMATKDGMGPKALELLVSSVETKVLNDLEHSQTLKLVADLSLQEKEYEQAVKYYQAYLDFTCKEDPEVYTRMANAFYELKQYDKLIDPANKAIALYEEPNKNPYVLKLSSYYERKMYKETVGVAEDIVNTFPEEGKWWVQLGQFYLMIEDYKKSLATLEIAYNQGFLEKPNLVKMLSQLYATNNMPYRSAKVLAENIANGKIEKTADNLASVANSYHQAMEYETAAQYYQQAAEMSSDPEFYRKQGVLLLVAEDYKGAITALSKALERGVEDPGKVHFSLMEANFYAGDFKQAYEHIKEAKKDKTLRRNANAWEPYIKQKAKNRGINI
;
A
#
# COMPACT_ATOMS: atom_id res chain seq x y z
N MET A 1 0.56 20.57 10.24
CA MET A 1 0.42 21.96 10.72
C MET A 1 -0.01 22.93 9.61
N LEU A 2 0.61 22.98 8.42
CA LEU A 2 0.19 23.88 7.33
C LEU A 2 -1.23 23.63 6.75
N LYS A 3 -1.75 22.39 6.83
CA LYS A 3 -3.12 22.08 6.39
C LYS A 3 -4.20 22.57 7.36
N SER A 4 -3.96 22.60 8.67
CA SER A 4 -4.99 23.06 9.63
C SER A 4 -5.13 24.58 9.63
N THR A 5 -4.06 25.33 9.32
CA THR A 5 -4.12 26.79 9.16
C THR A 5 -4.86 27.22 7.90
N MET A 6 -4.73 26.49 6.78
CA MET A 6 -5.56 26.74 5.58
C MET A 6 -7.04 26.37 5.78
N PHE A 7 -7.32 25.30 6.53
CA PHE A 7 -8.69 24.91 6.88
C PHE A 7 -9.35 25.98 7.78
N LYS A 8 -8.65 26.46 8.81
CA LYS A 8 -9.08 27.57 9.67
C LYS A 8 -9.36 28.85 8.88
N LYS A 9 -8.56 29.19 7.86
CA LYS A 9 -8.80 30.38 7.01
C LYS A 9 -9.99 30.23 6.06
N SER A 10 -10.27 29.04 5.54
CA SER A 10 -11.42 28.81 4.65
C SER A 10 -12.77 28.86 5.39
N LEU A 11 -12.80 28.44 6.66
CA LEU A 11 -13.97 28.53 7.54
C LEU A 11 -14.40 29.98 7.81
N VAL A 12 -13.45 30.91 7.85
CA VAL A 12 -13.69 32.33 8.17
C VAL A 12 -14.37 33.08 7.01
N VAL A 13 -14.05 32.76 5.75
CA VAL A 13 -14.62 33.45 4.58
C VAL A 13 -16.12 33.15 4.39
N ALA A 14 -16.59 31.96 4.80
CA ALA A 14 -18.01 31.60 4.73
C ALA A 14 -18.88 32.28 5.81
N ALA A 15 -18.28 32.82 6.88
CA ALA A 15 -19.03 33.34 8.02
C ALA A 15 -19.58 34.77 7.81
N PHE A 16 -18.97 35.57 6.92
CA PHE A 16 -19.11 37.03 6.91
C PHE A 16 -19.66 37.65 5.61
N THR A 17 -20.50 36.96 4.85
CA THR A 17 -21.34 37.64 3.85
C THR A 17 -22.44 38.43 4.56
N LEU A 18 -22.06 39.53 5.23
CA LEU A 18 -22.98 40.58 5.61
C LEU A 18 -23.71 41.02 4.34
N GLY A 19 -25.04 41.13 4.41
CA GLY A 19 -25.90 41.62 3.34
C GLY A 19 -25.69 43.10 2.98
N SER A 20 -24.45 43.55 2.82
CA SER A 20 -24.12 44.79 2.13
C SER A 20 -23.90 44.47 0.66
N ALA A 21 -24.83 44.93 -0.18
CA ALA A 21 -24.70 44.92 -1.63
C ALA A 21 -23.49 45.77 -2.05
N ILE A 22 -22.30 45.18 -2.02
CA ILE A 22 -21.12 45.72 -2.70
C ILE A 22 -21.01 44.94 -4.00
N ALA A 23 -21.30 45.62 -5.12
CA ALA A 23 -21.12 45.07 -6.46
C ALA A 23 -19.63 44.73 -6.66
N LEU A 24 -19.28 43.47 -6.46
CA LEU A 24 -17.97 42.94 -6.82
C LEU A 24 -17.89 42.72 -8.35
N PRO A 25 -16.70 42.84 -8.96
CA PRO A 25 -16.53 42.62 -10.39
C PRO A 25 -16.89 41.17 -10.75
N ALA A 26 -17.61 41.00 -11.85
CA ALA A 26 -18.01 39.71 -12.42
C ALA A 26 -16.79 38.90 -12.90
N ALA A 27 -16.14 38.18 -11.99
CA ALA A 27 -15.08 37.23 -12.31
C ALA A 27 -15.03 36.07 -11.30
N ALA A 28 -16.20 35.50 -11.02
CA ALA A 28 -16.45 34.13 -10.58
C ALA A 28 -17.98 34.05 -10.45
N GLN A 29 -18.68 33.51 -11.44
CA GLN A 29 -20.10 33.22 -11.26
C GLN A 29 -20.21 32.15 -10.17
N SER A 30 -20.46 32.57 -8.93
CA SER A 30 -20.80 31.65 -7.87
C SER A 30 -22.12 30.98 -8.25
N SER A 31 -22.10 29.65 -8.37
CA SER A 31 -23.31 28.89 -8.62
C SER A 31 -24.32 29.16 -7.51
N ALA A 32 -25.61 29.24 -7.86
CA ALA A 32 -26.67 29.49 -6.90
C ALA A 32 -26.58 28.49 -5.73
N PRO A 33 -26.90 28.88 -4.48
CA PRO A 33 -26.81 27.99 -3.32
C PRO A 33 -27.63 26.70 -3.50
N VAL A 34 -28.80 26.81 -4.14
CA VAL A 34 -29.71 25.71 -4.47
C VAL A 34 -29.87 25.63 -5.99
N VAL A 35 -29.75 24.42 -6.53
CA VAL A 35 -29.88 24.12 -7.98
C VAL A 35 -30.99 23.09 -8.25
N CYS A 36 -31.86 22.85 -7.27
CA CYS A 36 -32.98 21.92 -7.40
C CYS A 36 -33.92 22.34 -8.55
N PRO A 37 -34.38 21.39 -9.39
CA PRO A 37 -35.34 21.69 -10.45
C PRO A 37 -36.63 22.30 -9.91
N GLY A 38 -37.05 23.44 -10.47
CA GLY A 38 -38.27 24.13 -10.05
C GLY A 38 -38.16 24.88 -8.71
N TYR A 39 -36.94 25.07 -8.19
CA TYR A 39 -36.72 25.82 -6.96
C TYR A 39 -37.07 27.31 -7.10
N GLU A 40 -37.87 27.83 -6.18
CA GLU A 40 -38.17 29.25 -6.03
C GLU A 40 -37.48 29.81 -4.78
N LYS A 41 -36.76 30.93 -4.94
CA LYS A 41 -35.97 31.53 -3.86
C LYS A 41 -36.89 32.02 -2.73
N GLY A 42 -36.63 31.53 -1.52
CA GLY A 42 -37.34 31.96 -0.31
C GLY A 42 -37.11 33.44 0.06
N THR A 43 -37.95 33.95 0.95
CA THR A 43 -37.82 35.30 1.50
C THR A 43 -36.61 35.41 2.42
N THR A 44 -35.81 36.46 2.23
CA THR A 44 -34.69 36.77 3.13
C THR A 44 -35.18 37.63 4.29
N ASN A 45 -34.96 37.16 5.51
CA ASN A 45 -35.27 37.91 6.72
C ASN A 45 -34.11 38.83 7.10
N LEU A 46 -34.42 39.94 7.79
CA LEU A 46 -33.45 40.88 8.32
C LEU A 46 -33.35 40.73 9.83
N VAL A 47 -32.12 40.87 10.34
CA VAL A 47 -31.86 40.79 11.78
C VAL A 47 -32.47 42.01 12.47
N GLY A 48 -33.11 41.81 13.62
CA GLY A 48 -33.66 42.91 14.41
C GLY A 48 -32.58 43.93 14.81
N GLU A 49 -32.89 45.23 14.79
CA GLU A 49 -31.90 46.31 14.97
C GLU A 49 -31.04 46.15 16.24
N ARG A 50 -31.65 45.76 17.36
CA ARG A 50 -30.95 45.55 18.64
C ARG A 50 -29.95 44.39 18.57
N VAL A 51 -30.33 43.28 17.94
CA VAL A 51 -29.47 42.11 17.74
C VAL A 51 -28.36 42.47 16.74
N GLY A 52 -28.72 43.11 15.62
CA GLY A 52 -27.79 43.56 14.59
C GLY A 52 -26.67 44.45 15.12
N LYS A 53 -26.98 45.44 15.97
CA LYS A 53 -25.96 46.30 16.60
C LYS A 53 -24.96 45.52 17.46
N LYS A 54 -25.43 44.52 18.22
CA LYS A 54 -24.54 43.68 19.04
C LYS A 54 -23.70 42.72 18.18
N VAL A 55 -24.29 42.12 17.15
CA VAL A 55 -23.53 41.26 16.22
C VAL A 55 -22.48 42.06 15.48
N GLN A 56 -22.79 43.28 15.03
CA GLN A 56 -21.82 44.18 14.42
C GLN A 56 -20.64 44.49 15.35
N LYS A 57 -20.91 44.78 16.63
CA LYS A 57 -19.86 44.99 17.63
C LYS A 57 -19.00 43.73 17.84
N ALA A 58 -19.62 42.55 17.87
CA ALA A 58 -18.87 41.30 17.95
C ALA A 58 -18.02 41.05 16.70
N PHE A 59 -18.50 41.45 15.53
CA PHE A 59 -17.73 41.37 14.28
C PHE A 59 -16.52 42.29 14.29
N GLU A 60 -16.67 43.51 14.80
CA GLU A 60 -15.55 44.46 14.99
C GLU A 60 -14.50 43.87 15.92
N ALA A 61 -14.89 43.34 17.08
CA ALA A 61 -13.98 42.65 17.99
C ALA A 61 -13.27 41.45 17.31
N TYR A 62 -14.00 40.65 16.52
CA TYR A 62 -13.42 39.55 15.77
C TYR A 62 -12.36 40.02 14.75
N ASN A 63 -12.63 41.10 14.01
CA ASN A 63 -11.68 41.66 13.03
C ASN A 63 -10.45 42.29 13.68
N GLU A 64 -10.53 42.65 14.96
CA GLU A 64 -9.42 43.13 15.78
C GLU A 64 -8.66 41.97 16.48
N ASP A 65 -8.92 40.72 16.09
CA ASP A 65 -8.38 39.48 16.70
C ASP A 65 -8.78 39.30 18.19
N LEU A 66 -9.80 40.02 18.67
CA LEU A 66 -10.36 39.90 20.01
C LEU A 66 -11.43 38.80 20.06
N ILE A 67 -11.01 37.56 19.78
CA ILE A 67 -11.91 36.41 19.62
C ILE A 67 -12.75 36.14 20.88
N ASP A 68 -12.16 36.26 22.06
CA ASP A 68 -12.86 36.02 23.33
C ASP A 68 -13.90 37.10 23.64
N ASP A 69 -13.61 38.35 23.28
CA ASP A 69 -14.56 39.45 23.41
C ASP A 69 -15.73 39.28 22.44
N ALA A 70 -15.46 38.90 21.19
CA ALA A 70 -16.49 38.60 20.20
C ALA A 70 -17.42 37.48 20.69
N ILE A 71 -16.86 36.39 21.22
CA ILE A 71 -17.63 35.28 21.80
C ILE A 71 -18.48 35.75 22.98
N THR A 72 -17.93 36.59 23.86
CA THR A 72 -18.64 37.13 25.03
C THR A 72 -19.81 37.99 24.59
N ILE A 73 -19.58 38.95 23.68
CA ILE A 73 -20.62 39.87 23.16
C ILE A 73 -21.79 39.09 22.55
N LEU A 74 -21.50 38.06 21.76
CA LEU A 74 -22.52 37.22 21.11
C LEU A 74 -23.28 36.34 22.11
N SER A 75 -22.60 35.80 23.11
CA SER A 75 -23.22 34.95 24.13
C SER A 75 -24.23 35.71 25.01
N GLU A 76 -24.09 37.04 25.12
CA GLU A 76 -24.99 37.93 25.86
C GLU A 76 -26.19 38.45 25.02
N ILE A 77 -26.36 37.97 23.79
CA ILE A 77 -27.48 38.36 22.94
C ILE A 77 -28.72 37.52 23.28
N GLU A 78 -29.72 38.15 23.88
CA GLU A 78 -31.05 37.55 24.06
C GLU A 78 -31.91 37.78 22.81
N ALA A 79 -31.83 36.86 21.86
CA ALA A 79 -32.68 36.85 20.67
C ALA A 79 -34.04 36.19 20.96
N LYS A 80 -35.14 36.84 20.57
CA LYS A 80 -36.51 36.34 20.78
C LYS A 80 -37.08 35.65 19.55
N GLU A 81 -36.90 36.28 18.39
CA GLU A 81 -37.37 35.77 17.10
C GLU A 81 -36.50 34.61 16.62
N ASP A 82 -37.10 33.65 15.92
CA ASP A 82 -36.40 32.44 15.49
C ASP A 82 -35.27 32.75 14.49
N PHE A 83 -35.47 33.74 13.62
CA PHE A 83 -34.41 34.21 12.71
C PHE A 83 -33.23 34.82 13.46
N ASP A 84 -33.49 35.72 14.41
CA ASP A 84 -32.42 36.35 15.20
C ASP A 84 -31.64 35.29 16.00
N LYS A 85 -32.33 34.29 16.58
CA LYS A 85 -31.68 33.17 17.28
C LYS A 85 -30.78 32.37 16.35
N ALA A 86 -31.30 31.97 15.19
CA ALA A 86 -30.54 31.21 14.21
C ALA A 86 -29.31 32.01 13.72
N TYR A 87 -29.48 33.29 13.45
CA TYR A 87 -28.40 34.17 13.00
C TYR A 87 -27.30 34.33 14.05
N VAL A 88 -27.66 34.58 15.31
CA VAL A 88 -26.71 34.69 16.43
C VAL A 88 -25.99 33.36 16.67
N ASN A 89 -26.74 32.26 16.72
CA ASN A 89 -26.17 30.92 16.94
C ASN A 89 -25.20 30.53 15.83
N ARG A 90 -25.56 30.78 14.57
CA ARG A 90 -24.67 30.56 13.41
C ARG A 90 -23.38 31.36 13.58
N PHE A 91 -23.49 32.65 13.87
CA PHE A 91 -22.34 33.55 13.95
C PHE A 91 -21.42 33.19 15.13
N LEU A 92 -21.99 32.93 16.31
CA LEU A 92 -21.24 32.47 17.48
C LEU A 92 -20.59 31.12 17.25
N GLY A 93 -21.32 30.17 16.67
CA GLY A 93 -20.81 28.86 16.31
C GLY A 93 -19.64 28.93 15.33
N ASN A 94 -19.74 29.79 14.30
CA ASN A 94 -18.65 30.02 13.35
C ASN A 94 -17.37 30.52 14.02
N ILE A 95 -17.48 31.50 14.92
CA ILE A 95 -16.31 32.02 15.65
C ILE A 95 -15.73 30.93 16.56
N MET A 96 -16.58 30.25 17.33
CA MET A 96 -16.15 29.16 18.21
C MET A 96 -15.45 28.03 17.44
N ALA A 97 -15.89 27.69 16.23
CA ALA A 97 -15.26 26.64 15.41
C ALA A 97 -13.81 26.97 15.03
N THR A 98 -13.41 28.25 15.06
CA THR A 98 -12.03 28.66 14.78
C THR A 98 -11.10 28.51 15.98
N LYS A 99 -11.65 28.41 17.19
CA LYS A 99 -10.91 28.33 18.45
C LYS A 99 -10.67 26.88 18.87
N ASP A 100 -9.43 26.59 19.22
CA ASP A 100 -9.04 25.24 19.64
C ASP A 100 -9.80 24.84 20.92
N GLY A 101 -10.33 23.61 20.93
CA GLY A 101 -11.10 23.06 22.05
C GLY A 101 -12.57 23.51 22.13
N MET A 102 -13.06 24.33 21.19
CA MET A 102 -14.46 24.78 21.16
C MET A 102 -15.35 24.05 20.15
N GLY A 103 -14.82 23.06 19.42
CA GLY A 103 -15.54 22.30 18.39
C GLY A 103 -16.91 21.78 18.83
N PRO A 104 -17.04 21.06 19.96
CA PRO A 104 -18.33 20.55 20.41
C PRO A 104 -19.37 21.64 20.68
N LYS A 105 -18.97 22.76 21.29
CA LYS A 105 -19.88 23.89 21.58
C LYS A 105 -20.27 24.64 20.31
N ALA A 106 -19.33 24.81 19.39
CA ALA A 106 -19.60 25.36 18.07
C ALA A 106 -20.64 24.50 17.33
N LEU A 107 -20.49 23.18 17.38
CA LEU A 107 -21.38 22.23 16.73
C LEU A 107 -22.81 22.33 17.28
N GLU A 108 -23.00 22.41 18.59
CA GLU A 108 -24.31 22.61 19.23
C GLU A 108 -25.03 23.86 18.70
N LEU A 109 -24.32 24.99 18.66
CA LEU A 109 -24.85 26.26 18.18
C LEU A 109 -25.18 26.21 16.67
N LEU A 110 -24.28 25.66 15.86
CA LEU A 110 -24.46 25.55 14.41
C LEU A 110 -25.63 24.62 14.07
N VAL A 111 -25.77 23.48 14.75
CA VAL A 111 -26.92 22.59 14.62
C VAL A 111 -28.21 23.34 14.94
N SER A 112 -28.27 24.02 16.09
CA SER A 112 -29.45 24.81 16.47
C SER A 112 -29.81 25.88 15.43
N SER A 113 -28.81 26.49 14.78
CA SER A 113 -29.05 27.54 13.78
C SER A 113 -29.72 27.08 12.49
N VAL A 114 -29.67 25.79 12.17
CA VAL A 114 -30.28 25.23 10.96
C VAL A 114 -31.57 24.46 11.23
N GLU A 115 -31.93 24.16 12.48
CA GLU A 115 -33.13 23.37 12.80
C GLU A 115 -34.43 24.01 12.33
N THR A 116 -34.57 25.34 12.48
CA THR A 116 -35.81 26.06 12.13
C THR A 116 -35.92 26.45 10.67
N LYS A 117 -34.86 26.26 9.86
CA LYS A 117 -34.83 26.59 8.41
C LYS A 117 -35.24 28.03 8.07
N VAL A 118 -34.96 28.97 8.97
CA VAL A 118 -35.29 30.41 8.81
C VAL A 118 -34.18 31.23 8.17
N LEU A 119 -32.96 30.68 8.10
CA LEU A 119 -31.81 31.29 7.43
C LEU A 119 -32.04 31.34 5.91
N ASN A 120 -31.38 32.27 5.23
CA ASN A 120 -31.42 32.29 3.76
C ASN A 120 -30.66 31.07 3.17
N ASP A 121 -30.90 30.76 1.90
CA ASP A 121 -30.36 29.55 1.26
C ASP A 121 -28.84 29.43 1.34
N LEU A 122 -28.11 30.54 1.19
CA LEU A 122 -26.66 30.55 1.26
C LEU A 122 -26.20 30.23 2.68
N GLU A 123 -26.73 30.95 3.66
CA GLU A 123 -26.41 30.74 5.08
C GLU A 123 -26.77 29.32 5.52
N HIS A 124 -27.97 28.86 5.19
CA HIS A 124 -28.46 27.54 5.57
C HIS A 124 -27.60 26.43 4.97
N SER A 125 -27.36 26.45 3.65
CA SER A 125 -26.55 25.43 2.98
C SER A 125 -25.09 25.44 3.46
N GLN A 126 -24.47 26.60 3.63
CA GLN A 126 -23.11 26.70 4.15
C GLN A 126 -23.03 26.19 5.59
N THR A 127 -24.01 26.49 6.43
CA THR A 127 -24.02 25.99 7.81
C THR A 127 -24.25 24.49 7.87
N LEU A 128 -25.12 23.89 7.03
CA LEU A 128 -25.26 22.43 6.95
C LEU A 128 -23.92 21.76 6.60
N LYS A 129 -23.21 22.27 5.59
CA LYS A 129 -21.89 21.76 5.20
C LYS A 129 -20.86 21.95 6.31
N LEU A 130 -20.86 23.10 6.99
CA LEU A 130 -19.96 23.37 8.10
C LEU A 130 -20.21 22.45 9.30
N VAL A 131 -21.47 22.22 9.67
CA VAL A 131 -21.82 21.24 10.71
C VAL A 131 -21.23 19.88 10.34
N ALA A 132 -21.41 19.43 9.09
CA ALA A 132 -20.86 18.16 8.63
C ALA A 132 -19.32 18.09 8.68
N ASP A 133 -18.65 19.15 8.23
CA ASP A 133 -17.19 19.27 8.26
C ASP A 133 -16.65 19.22 9.70
N LEU A 134 -17.29 19.97 10.61
CA LEU A 134 -16.90 20.02 12.01
C LEU A 134 -17.21 18.70 12.72
N SER A 135 -18.36 18.08 12.45
CA SER A 135 -18.66 16.73 12.95
C SER A 135 -17.60 15.72 12.54
N LEU A 136 -17.11 15.77 11.29
CA LEU A 136 -16.04 14.89 10.82
C LEU A 136 -14.73 15.14 11.59
N GLN A 137 -14.39 16.40 11.86
CA GLN A 137 -13.20 16.79 12.63
C GLN A 137 -13.29 16.32 14.09
N GLU A 138 -14.46 16.44 14.71
CA GLU A 138 -14.74 16.00 16.08
C GLU A 138 -15.02 14.49 16.18
N LYS A 139 -14.90 13.76 15.06
CA LYS A 139 -15.13 12.31 14.95
C LYS A 139 -16.57 11.86 15.23
N GLU A 140 -17.51 12.78 15.12
CA GLU A 140 -18.96 12.53 15.15
C GLU A 140 -19.42 12.08 13.74
N TYR A 141 -18.93 10.91 13.32
CA TYR A 141 -19.02 10.49 11.92
C TYR A 141 -20.46 10.25 11.43
N GLU A 142 -21.36 9.71 12.27
CA GLU A 142 -22.78 9.58 11.91
C GLU A 142 -23.43 10.94 11.67
N GLN A 143 -23.06 11.93 12.48
CA GLN A 143 -23.56 13.28 12.35
C GLN A 143 -23.01 13.94 11.08
N ALA A 144 -21.72 13.73 10.78
CA ALA A 144 -21.12 14.21 9.54
C ALA A 144 -21.88 13.70 8.31
N VAL A 145 -22.13 12.38 8.22
CA VAL A 145 -22.90 11.79 7.13
C VAL A 145 -24.31 12.38 7.04
N LYS A 146 -25.01 12.51 8.18
CA LYS A 146 -26.36 13.10 8.24
C LYS A 146 -26.39 14.50 7.65
N TYR A 147 -25.47 15.38 8.03
CA TYR A 147 -25.48 16.78 7.59
C TYR A 147 -24.92 16.98 6.19
N TYR A 148 -23.98 16.14 5.73
CA TYR A 148 -23.62 16.13 4.31
C TYR A 148 -24.81 15.73 3.43
N GLN A 149 -25.56 14.69 3.83
CA GLN A 149 -26.78 14.30 3.12
C GLN A 149 -27.80 15.44 3.12
N ALA A 150 -28.04 16.08 4.28
CA ALA A 150 -28.94 17.23 4.36
C ALA A 150 -28.49 18.40 3.46
N TYR A 151 -27.19 18.67 3.35
CA TYR A 151 -26.66 19.67 2.43
C TYR A 151 -26.92 19.30 0.96
N LEU A 152 -26.66 18.05 0.56
CA LEU A 152 -26.92 17.57 -0.80
C LEU A 152 -28.42 17.63 -1.12
N ASP A 153 -29.28 17.20 -0.21
CA ASP A 153 -30.74 17.21 -0.38
C ASP A 153 -31.30 18.64 -0.48
N PHE A 154 -30.78 19.57 0.35
CA PHE A 154 -31.20 20.97 0.35
C PHE A 154 -30.78 21.70 -0.92
N THR A 155 -29.58 21.43 -1.41
CA THR A 155 -29.00 22.18 -2.54
C THR A 155 -29.25 21.51 -3.89
N CYS A 156 -29.53 20.20 -3.92
CA CYS A 156 -29.49 19.34 -5.10
C CYS A 156 -28.16 19.43 -5.88
N LYS A 157 -27.08 19.85 -5.22
CA LYS A 157 -25.75 19.91 -5.83
C LYS A 157 -25.11 18.53 -5.78
N GLU A 158 -24.40 18.20 -6.86
CA GLU A 158 -23.48 17.08 -6.89
C GLU A 158 -22.07 17.63 -6.60
N ASP A 159 -21.53 17.35 -5.41
CA ASP A 159 -20.25 17.89 -4.94
C ASP A 159 -19.26 16.72 -4.64
N PRO A 160 -18.23 16.52 -5.48
CA PRO A 160 -17.30 15.39 -5.32
C PRO A 160 -16.52 15.43 -4.00
N GLU A 161 -16.27 16.61 -3.44
CA GLU A 161 -15.59 16.76 -2.16
C GLU A 161 -16.49 16.30 -1.00
N VAL A 162 -17.78 16.66 -1.05
CA VAL A 162 -18.77 16.19 -0.05
C VAL A 162 -18.90 14.67 -0.11
N TYR A 163 -19.01 14.10 -1.30
CA TYR A 163 -19.06 12.64 -1.45
C TYR A 163 -17.81 11.93 -0.95
N THR A 164 -16.62 12.50 -1.17
CA THR A 164 -15.35 11.97 -0.64
C THR A 164 -15.33 12.00 0.89
N ARG A 165 -15.85 13.08 1.51
CA ARG A 165 -15.93 13.19 2.98
C ARG A 165 -16.96 12.26 3.59
N MET A 166 -18.10 12.05 2.92
CA MET A 166 -19.07 11.02 3.31
C MET A 166 -18.47 9.62 3.24
N ALA A 167 -17.73 9.30 2.16
CA ALA A 167 -17.01 8.03 2.03
C ALA A 167 -16.00 7.85 3.17
N ASN A 168 -15.26 8.89 3.54
CA ASN A 168 -14.33 8.87 4.68
C ASN A 168 -15.07 8.63 6.01
N ALA A 169 -16.17 9.34 6.27
CA ALA A 169 -16.97 9.11 7.47
C ALA A 169 -17.51 7.67 7.56
N PHE A 170 -17.99 7.10 6.45
CA PHE A 170 -18.41 5.69 6.40
C PHE A 170 -17.25 4.72 6.64
N TYR A 171 -16.04 5.05 6.16
CA TYR A 171 -14.83 4.25 6.43
C TYR A 171 -14.53 4.19 7.93
N GLU A 172 -14.53 5.33 8.61
CA GLU A 172 -14.27 5.44 10.04
C GLU A 172 -15.35 4.71 10.87
N LEU A 173 -16.60 4.73 10.41
CA LEU A 173 -17.71 3.96 10.97
C LEU A 173 -17.65 2.46 10.67
N LYS A 174 -16.67 2.01 9.87
CA LYS A 174 -16.56 0.65 9.35
C LYS A 174 -17.80 0.20 8.55
N GLN A 175 -18.57 1.15 8.02
CA GLN A 175 -19.70 0.92 7.13
C GLN A 175 -19.19 0.87 5.68
N TYR A 176 -18.30 -0.09 5.43
CA TYR A 176 -17.56 -0.19 4.18
C TYR A 176 -18.46 -0.38 2.96
N ASP A 177 -19.61 -1.02 3.10
CA ASP A 177 -20.60 -1.19 2.03
C ASP A 177 -21.19 0.15 1.59
N LYS A 178 -21.59 1.01 2.53
CA LYS A 178 -22.21 2.31 2.24
C LYS A 178 -21.23 3.34 1.68
N LEU A 179 -19.94 3.14 1.86
CA LEU A 179 -18.88 3.99 1.30
C LEU A 179 -18.86 3.97 -0.23
N ILE A 180 -19.22 2.85 -0.85
CA ILE A 180 -19.02 2.60 -2.29
C ILE A 180 -19.75 3.62 -3.16
N ASP A 181 -21.00 3.94 -2.83
CA ASP A 181 -21.81 4.85 -3.63
C ASP A 181 -21.27 6.29 -3.61
N PRO A 182 -21.00 6.93 -2.45
CA PRO A 182 -20.31 8.22 -2.40
C PRO A 182 -18.94 8.19 -3.10
N ALA A 183 -18.13 7.15 -2.91
CA ALA A 183 -16.82 7.08 -3.57
C ALA A 183 -16.95 7.03 -5.11
N ASN A 184 -17.90 6.26 -5.65
CA ASN A 184 -18.16 6.21 -7.09
C ASN A 184 -18.66 7.55 -7.64
N LYS A 185 -19.58 8.23 -6.92
CA LYS A 185 -20.04 9.56 -7.31
C LYS A 185 -18.89 10.56 -7.33
N ALA A 186 -18.06 10.57 -6.29
CA ALA A 186 -16.88 11.43 -6.24
C ALA A 186 -15.94 11.19 -7.43
N ILE A 187 -15.60 9.93 -7.72
CA ILE A 187 -14.75 9.55 -8.86
C ILE A 187 -15.32 10.06 -10.19
N ALA A 188 -16.63 9.93 -10.40
CA ALA A 188 -17.28 10.35 -11.65
C ALA A 188 -17.39 11.88 -11.81
N LEU A 189 -17.37 12.63 -10.70
CA LEU A 189 -17.63 14.07 -10.67
C LEU A 189 -16.37 14.93 -10.60
N TYR A 190 -15.23 14.39 -10.17
CA TYR A 190 -13.97 15.11 -10.20
C TYR A 190 -13.52 15.33 -11.65
N GLU A 191 -13.36 16.60 -12.07
CA GLU A 191 -12.82 16.96 -13.40
C GLU A 191 -11.38 16.49 -13.58
N GLU A 192 -10.55 16.73 -12.55
CA GLU A 192 -9.19 16.20 -12.45
C GLU A 192 -9.18 15.02 -11.48
N PRO A 193 -8.68 13.83 -11.88
CA PRO A 193 -8.76 12.63 -11.05
C PRO A 193 -8.22 12.84 -9.63
N ASN A 194 -9.10 12.65 -8.65
CA ASN A 194 -8.72 12.66 -7.24
C ASN A 194 -8.52 11.21 -6.76
N LYS A 195 -7.32 10.91 -6.27
CA LYS A 195 -6.96 9.57 -5.79
C LYS A 195 -7.72 9.14 -4.53
N ASN A 196 -8.10 10.07 -3.65
CA ASN A 196 -8.69 9.73 -2.34
C ASN A 196 -9.92 8.80 -2.42
N PRO A 197 -10.95 9.07 -3.24
CA PRO A 197 -12.10 8.18 -3.35
C PRO A 197 -11.75 6.79 -3.92
N TYR A 198 -10.76 6.68 -4.82
CA TYR A 198 -10.28 5.36 -5.28
C TYR A 198 -9.66 4.56 -4.13
N VAL A 199 -8.83 5.20 -3.29
CA VAL A 199 -8.20 4.53 -2.14
C VAL A 199 -9.24 4.11 -1.12
N LEU A 200 -10.23 4.94 -0.83
CA LEU A 200 -11.33 4.60 0.06
C LEU A 200 -12.13 3.40 -0.47
N LYS A 201 -12.44 3.39 -1.78
CA LYS A 201 -13.14 2.28 -2.45
C LYS A 201 -12.31 0.99 -2.41
N LEU A 202 -11.01 1.08 -2.66
CA LEU A 202 -10.07 -0.04 -2.58
C LEU A 202 -10.04 -0.63 -1.16
N SER A 203 -9.90 0.22 -0.14
CA SER A 203 -9.89 -0.21 1.26
C SER A 203 -11.21 -0.84 1.67
N SER A 204 -12.36 -0.30 1.23
CA SER A 204 -13.67 -0.90 1.48
C SER A 204 -13.76 -2.34 0.97
N TYR A 205 -13.40 -2.59 -0.29
CA TYR A 205 -13.43 -3.95 -0.83
C TYR A 205 -12.44 -4.87 -0.11
N TYR A 206 -11.25 -4.37 0.20
CA TYR A 206 -10.22 -5.16 0.90
C TYR A 206 -10.68 -5.60 2.29
N GLU A 207 -11.20 -4.67 3.11
CA GLU A 207 -11.71 -4.94 4.46
C GLU A 207 -12.90 -5.91 4.45
N ARG A 208 -13.71 -5.85 3.39
CA ARG A 208 -14.83 -6.79 3.15
C ARG A 208 -14.40 -8.12 2.52
N LYS A 209 -13.10 -8.33 2.30
CA LYS A 209 -12.50 -9.51 1.67
C LYS A 209 -12.97 -9.76 0.23
N MET A 210 -13.42 -8.70 -0.45
CA MET A 210 -13.82 -8.70 -1.85
C MET A 210 -12.60 -8.51 -2.74
N TYR A 211 -11.68 -9.48 -2.72
CA TYR A 211 -10.33 -9.32 -3.27
C TYR A 211 -10.31 -9.15 -4.80
N LYS A 212 -11.29 -9.70 -5.52
CA LYS A 212 -11.38 -9.50 -6.98
C LYS A 212 -11.74 -8.06 -7.31
N GLU A 213 -12.65 -7.47 -6.53
CA GLU A 213 -13.06 -6.07 -6.64
C GLU A 213 -11.93 -5.14 -6.17
N THR A 214 -11.19 -5.50 -5.11
CA THR A 214 -9.95 -4.80 -4.72
C THR A 214 -8.96 -4.73 -5.88
N VAL A 215 -8.74 -5.84 -6.59
CA VAL A 215 -7.89 -5.87 -7.79
C VAL A 215 -8.42 -4.94 -8.87
N GLY A 216 -9.72 -4.96 -9.16
CA GLY A 216 -10.31 -4.06 -10.15
C GLY A 216 -10.08 -2.58 -9.83
N VAL A 217 -10.26 -2.18 -8.56
CA VAL A 217 -9.97 -0.79 -8.16
C VAL A 217 -8.46 -0.49 -8.18
N ALA A 218 -7.60 -1.45 -7.85
CA ALA A 218 -6.15 -1.27 -7.97
C ALA A 218 -5.71 -1.11 -9.44
N GLU A 219 -6.33 -1.84 -10.37
CA GLU A 219 -6.16 -1.65 -11.83
C GLU A 219 -6.59 -0.22 -12.23
N ASP A 220 -7.75 0.25 -11.77
CA ASP A 220 -8.20 1.63 -12.02
C ASP A 220 -7.20 2.67 -11.50
N ILE A 221 -6.65 2.47 -10.30
CA ILE A 221 -5.68 3.38 -9.70
C ILE A 221 -4.40 3.44 -10.52
N VAL A 222 -3.81 2.31 -10.94
CA VAL A 222 -2.56 2.34 -11.72
C VAL A 222 -2.77 2.90 -13.13
N ASN A 223 -3.96 2.72 -13.71
CA ASN A 223 -4.30 3.30 -15.02
C ASN A 223 -4.49 4.82 -14.94
N THR A 224 -5.01 5.31 -13.82
CA THR A 224 -5.31 6.73 -13.61
C THR A 224 -4.09 7.50 -13.08
N PHE A 225 -3.26 6.86 -12.24
CA PHE A 225 -2.08 7.45 -11.59
C PHE A 225 -0.83 6.60 -11.85
N PRO A 226 -0.42 6.39 -13.11
CA PRO A 226 0.65 5.45 -13.49
C PRO A 226 2.03 5.83 -12.94
N GLU A 227 2.27 7.10 -12.62
CA GLU A 227 3.50 7.60 -12.03
C GLU A 227 3.68 7.22 -10.56
N GLU A 228 2.60 6.83 -9.88
CA GLU A 228 2.64 6.45 -8.47
C GLU A 228 3.05 4.99 -8.28
N GLY A 229 4.37 4.75 -8.30
CA GLY A 229 4.97 3.42 -8.22
C GLY A 229 4.48 2.51 -7.10
N LYS A 230 4.05 3.07 -5.96
CA LYS A 230 3.49 2.28 -4.85
C LYS A 230 2.25 1.47 -5.25
N TRP A 231 1.44 1.95 -6.19
CA TRP A 231 0.22 1.27 -6.61
C TRP A 231 0.51 0.10 -7.55
N TRP A 232 1.56 0.20 -8.36
CA TRP A 232 2.05 -0.94 -9.13
C TRP A 232 2.51 -2.09 -8.22
N VAL A 233 3.24 -1.77 -7.16
CA VAL A 233 3.68 -2.76 -6.16
C VAL A 233 2.48 -3.40 -5.47
N GLN A 234 1.51 -2.59 -5.03
CA GLN A 234 0.31 -3.10 -4.36
C GLN A 234 -0.57 -3.94 -5.29
N LEU A 235 -0.78 -3.52 -6.53
CA LEU A 235 -1.52 -4.29 -7.53
C LEU A 235 -0.87 -5.66 -7.75
N GLY A 236 0.45 -5.70 -7.88
CA GLY A 236 1.21 -6.95 -7.97
C GLY A 236 0.98 -7.88 -6.78
N GLN A 237 0.88 -7.34 -5.57
CA GLN A 237 0.56 -8.08 -4.34
C GLN A 237 -0.90 -8.53 -4.27
N PHE A 238 -1.86 -7.72 -4.74
CA PHE A 238 -3.27 -8.12 -4.81
C PHE A 238 -3.49 -9.26 -5.80
N TYR A 239 -2.78 -9.27 -6.93
CA TYR A 239 -2.78 -10.43 -7.81
C TYR A 239 -2.27 -11.70 -7.14
N LEU A 240 -1.24 -11.62 -6.28
CA LEU A 240 -0.79 -12.78 -5.49
C LEU A 240 -1.86 -13.28 -4.54
N MET A 241 -2.60 -12.37 -3.91
CA MET A 241 -3.66 -12.71 -2.96
C MET A 241 -4.80 -13.51 -3.61
N ILE A 242 -5.07 -13.29 -4.89
CA ILE A 242 -6.05 -14.04 -5.67
C ILE A 242 -5.41 -15.15 -6.53
N GLU A 243 -4.14 -15.48 -6.27
CA GLU A 243 -3.36 -16.52 -6.95
C GLU A 243 -3.20 -16.30 -8.47
N ASP A 244 -3.35 -15.07 -8.96
CA ASP A 244 -3.04 -14.70 -10.34
C ASP A 244 -1.53 -14.42 -10.49
N TYR A 245 -0.74 -15.49 -10.42
CA TYR A 245 0.73 -15.40 -10.46
C TYR A 245 1.25 -14.79 -11.76
N LYS A 246 0.52 -14.94 -12.88
CA LYS A 246 0.92 -14.39 -14.18
C LYS A 246 0.78 -12.87 -14.19
N LYS A 247 -0.38 -12.34 -13.79
CA LYS A 247 -0.57 -10.89 -13.71
C LYS A 247 0.29 -10.28 -12.61
N SER A 248 0.49 -10.97 -11.49
CA SER A 248 1.40 -10.52 -10.44
C SER A 248 2.83 -10.36 -10.96
N LEU A 249 3.36 -11.38 -11.64
CA LEU A 249 4.71 -11.34 -12.23
C LEU A 249 4.83 -10.17 -13.22
N ALA A 250 3.91 -10.05 -14.17
CA ALA A 250 3.95 -8.97 -15.16
C ALA A 250 3.92 -7.58 -14.51
N THR A 251 3.06 -7.39 -13.51
CA THR A 251 2.90 -6.10 -12.82
C THR A 251 4.15 -5.75 -12.01
N LEU A 252 4.72 -6.70 -11.26
CA LEU A 252 5.92 -6.48 -10.46
C LEU A 252 7.18 -6.36 -11.30
N GLU A 253 7.25 -7.00 -12.47
CA GLU A 253 8.32 -6.81 -13.45
C GLU A 253 8.30 -5.38 -14.01
N ILE A 254 7.12 -4.85 -14.36
CA ILE A 254 6.97 -3.43 -14.76
C ILE A 254 7.46 -2.51 -13.62
N ALA A 255 6.97 -2.75 -12.41
CA ALA A 255 7.37 -1.96 -11.24
C ALA A 255 8.88 -2.04 -10.98
N TYR A 256 9.52 -3.20 -11.21
CA TYR A 256 10.95 -3.37 -11.05
C TYR A 256 11.74 -2.59 -12.09
N ASN A 257 11.34 -2.68 -13.37
CA ASN A 257 11.98 -2.00 -14.48
C ASN A 257 11.89 -0.47 -14.35
N GLN A 258 10.83 0.05 -13.73
CA GLN A 258 10.65 1.46 -13.42
C GLN A 258 11.32 1.91 -12.12
N GLY A 259 12.02 1.01 -11.41
CA GLY A 259 12.72 1.33 -10.17
C GLY A 259 11.84 1.41 -8.92
N PHE A 260 10.55 1.07 -9.00
CA PHE A 260 9.60 1.15 -7.87
C PHE A 260 9.80 0.05 -6.82
N LEU A 261 10.53 -1.03 -7.13
CA LEU A 261 10.87 -2.09 -6.18
C LEU A 261 12.14 -1.73 -5.39
N GLU A 262 11.96 -0.92 -4.35
CA GLU A 262 13.05 -0.47 -3.48
C GLU A 262 13.42 -1.50 -2.41
N LYS A 263 12.42 -2.19 -1.84
CA LYS A 263 12.63 -3.08 -0.70
C LYS A 263 13.21 -4.43 -1.13
N PRO A 264 14.22 -4.97 -0.42
CA PRO A 264 14.87 -6.24 -0.77
C PRO A 264 13.88 -7.40 -0.88
N ASN A 265 12.91 -7.49 0.04
CA ASN A 265 11.91 -8.55 0.05
C ASN A 265 10.98 -8.53 -1.17
N LEU A 266 10.70 -7.36 -1.75
CA LEU A 266 9.89 -7.26 -2.96
C LEU A 266 10.66 -7.79 -4.18
N VAL A 267 11.98 -7.55 -4.25
CA VAL A 267 12.83 -8.11 -5.29
C VAL A 267 12.97 -9.63 -5.14
N LYS A 268 13.10 -10.13 -3.90
CA LYS A 268 13.08 -11.58 -3.63
C LYS A 268 11.75 -12.22 -4.04
N MET A 269 10.62 -11.55 -3.76
CA MET A 269 9.30 -11.99 -4.17
C MET A 269 9.17 -12.04 -5.71
N LEU A 270 9.68 -11.03 -6.42
CA LEU A 270 9.74 -11.04 -7.89
C LEU A 270 10.60 -12.22 -8.40
N SER A 271 11.76 -12.45 -7.80
CA SER A 271 12.59 -13.61 -8.15
C SER A 271 11.88 -14.94 -7.93
N GLN A 272 11.15 -15.10 -6.82
CA GLN A 272 10.35 -16.29 -6.58
C GLN A 272 9.24 -16.46 -7.63
N LEU A 273 8.60 -15.36 -8.06
CA LEU A 273 7.59 -15.40 -9.12
C LEU A 273 8.16 -15.83 -10.45
N TYR A 274 9.37 -15.41 -10.81
CA TYR A 274 10.05 -15.95 -11.99
C TYR A 274 10.25 -17.46 -11.86
N ALA A 275 10.70 -17.95 -10.70
CA ALA A 275 10.93 -19.38 -10.49
C ALA A 275 9.62 -20.19 -10.61
N THR A 276 8.53 -19.74 -9.97
CA THR A 276 7.24 -20.44 -10.03
C THR A 276 6.55 -20.36 -11.39
N ASN A 277 6.88 -19.38 -12.21
CA ASN A 277 6.41 -19.25 -13.59
C ASN A 277 7.37 -19.89 -14.62
N ASN A 278 8.21 -20.84 -14.21
CA ASN A 278 9.16 -21.56 -15.08
C ASN A 278 10.19 -20.67 -15.78
N MET A 279 10.64 -19.60 -15.12
CA MET A 279 11.69 -18.69 -15.60
C MET A 279 12.91 -18.67 -14.64
N PRO A 280 13.50 -19.84 -14.30
CA PRO A 280 14.54 -19.94 -13.28
C PRO A 280 15.80 -19.11 -13.59
N TYR A 281 16.14 -18.95 -14.88
CA TYR A 281 17.25 -18.08 -15.28
C TYR A 281 17.02 -16.61 -14.89
N ARG A 282 15.81 -16.07 -15.14
CA ARG A 282 15.47 -14.69 -14.74
C ARG A 282 15.43 -14.55 -13.21
N SER A 283 14.92 -15.56 -12.52
CA SER A 283 14.93 -15.63 -11.06
C SER A 283 16.36 -15.48 -10.51
N ALA A 284 17.30 -16.26 -11.06
CA ALA A 284 18.71 -16.23 -10.66
C ALA A 284 19.36 -14.88 -10.97
N LYS A 285 19.17 -14.37 -12.19
CA LYS A 285 19.77 -13.11 -12.66
C LYS A 285 19.35 -11.92 -11.80
N VAL A 286 18.04 -11.78 -11.53
CA VAL A 286 17.53 -10.68 -10.69
C VAL A 286 18.09 -10.75 -9.28
N LEU A 287 18.17 -11.93 -8.65
CA LEU A 287 18.80 -12.04 -7.33
C LEU A 287 20.28 -11.68 -7.38
N ALA A 288 21.02 -12.23 -8.35
CA ALA A 288 22.46 -12.01 -8.51
C ALA A 288 22.79 -10.52 -8.69
N GLU A 289 22.07 -9.83 -9.59
CA GLU A 289 22.26 -8.40 -9.86
C GLU A 289 21.96 -7.55 -8.63
N ASN A 290 20.89 -7.86 -7.89
CA ASN A 290 20.52 -7.10 -6.70
C ASN A 290 21.39 -7.42 -5.48
N ILE A 291 22.06 -8.57 -5.44
CA ILE A 291 23.14 -8.84 -4.48
C ILE A 291 24.38 -8.03 -4.85
N ALA A 292 24.76 -8.02 -6.13
CA ALA A 292 25.94 -7.31 -6.61
C ALA A 292 25.84 -5.78 -6.42
N ASN A 293 24.64 -5.21 -6.60
CA ASN A 293 24.41 -3.77 -6.38
C ASN A 293 24.11 -3.40 -4.92
N GLY A 294 24.13 -4.36 -4.00
CA GLY A 294 23.93 -4.13 -2.57
C GLY A 294 22.48 -3.93 -2.12
N LYS A 295 21.47 -3.98 -3.01
CA LYS A 295 20.05 -3.91 -2.62
C LYS A 295 19.63 -5.14 -1.82
N ILE A 296 20.15 -6.31 -2.15
CA ILE A 296 20.00 -7.53 -1.36
C ILE A 296 21.35 -7.81 -0.68
N GLU A 297 21.30 -8.06 0.62
CA GLU A 297 22.51 -8.39 1.38
C GLU A 297 23.18 -9.66 0.84
N LYS A 298 24.51 -9.64 0.69
CA LYS A 298 25.29 -10.81 0.31
C LYS A 298 25.45 -11.76 1.51
N THR A 299 24.47 -12.64 1.69
CA THR A 299 24.50 -13.72 2.69
C THR A 299 24.68 -15.08 2.02
N ALA A 300 25.14 -16.08 2.77
CA ALA A 300 25.24 -17.46 2.27
C ALA A 300 23.88 -17.96 1.74
N ASP A 301 22.78 -17.68 2.44
CA ASP A 301 21.43 -18.08 2.02
C ASP A 301 20.97 -17.41 0.72
N ASN A 302 21.27 -16.11 0.54
CA ASN A 302 20.91 -15.40 -0.68
C ASN A 302 21.74 -15.90 -1.87
N LEU A 303 23.03 -16.20 -1.67
CA LEU A 303 23.88 -16.81 -2.69
C LEU A 303 23.42 -18.24 -3.03
N ALA A 304 23.04 -19.03 -2.02
CA ALA A 304 22.48 -20.36 -2.22
C ALA A 304 21.14 -20.33 -2.96
N SER A 305 20.34 -19.27 -2.78
CA SER A 305 19.09 -19.05 -3.53
C SER A 305 19.36 -18.73 -5.01
N VAL A 306 20.38 -17.92 -5.31
CA VAL A 306 20.88 -17.70 -6.67
C VAL A 306 21.36 -19.02 -7.29
N ALA A 307 22.19 -19.76 -6.55
CA ALA A 307 22.73 -21.04 -6.99
C ALA A 307 21.62 -22.06 -7.31
N ASN A 308 20.61 -22.16 -6.44
CA ASN A 308 19.46 -23.02 -6.66
C ASN A 308 18.70 -22.63 -7.93
N SER A 309 18.52 -21.33 -8.18
CA SER A 309 17.81 -20.85 -9.36
C SER A 309 18.59 -21.12 -10.65
N TYR A 310 19.92 -20.94 -10.66
CA TYR A 310 20.76 -21.35 -11.79
C TYR A 310 20.76 -22.87 -11.99
N HIS A 311 20.76 -23.65 -10.91
CA HIS A 311 20.64 -25.11 -11.01
C HIS A 311 19.32 -25.51 -11.69
N GLN A 312 18.18 -24.91 -11.31
CA GLN A 312 16.90 -25.16 -11.98
C GLN A 312 16.89 -24.68 -13.44
N ALA A 313 17.73 -23.70 -13.78
CA ALA A 313 17.95 -23.25 -15.15
C ALA A 313 18.93 -24.13 -15.95
N MET A 314 19.46 -25.20 -15.36
CA MET A 314 20.50 -26.08 -15.93
C MET A 314 21.86 -25.40 -16.16
N GLU A 315 22.09 -24.26 -15.50
CA GLU A 315 23.36 -23.52 -15.52
C GLU A 315 24.29 -24.07 -14.42
N TYR A 316 24.75 -25.31 -14.58
CA TYR A 316 25.41 -26.09 -13.53
C TYR A 316 26.73 -25.47 -13.03
N GLU A 317 27.58 -24.99 -13.94
CA GLU A 317 28.85 -24.34 -13.58
C GLU A 317 28.62 -23.06 -12.77
N THR A 318 27.72 -22.19 -13.24
CA THR A 318 27.37 -20.95 -12.54
C THR A 318 26.74 -21.24 -11.19
N ALA A 319 25.83 -22.22 -11.11
CA ALA A 319 25.24 -22.66 -9.85
C ALA A 319 26.31 -23.14 -8.86
N ALA A 320 27.28 -23.95 -9.32
CA ALA A 320 28.40 -24.40 -8.50
C ALA A 320 29.24 -23.24 -7.96
N GLN A 321 29.53 -22.21 -8.78
CA GLN A 321 30.26 -21.02 -8.33
C GLN A 321 29.52 -20.24 -7.23
N TYR A 322 28.19 -20.13 -7.30
CA TYR A 322 27.43 -19.49 -6.23
C TYR A 322 27.35 -20.35 -4.97
N TYR A 323 27.23 -21.68 -5.09
CA TYR A 323 27.32 -22.57 -3.93
C TYR A 323 28.71 -22.55 -3.30
N GLN A 324 29.78 -22.41 -4.08
CA GLN A 324 31.12 -22.20 -3.56
C GLN A 324 31.18 -20.96 -2.65
N GLN A 325 30.71 -19.81 -3.16
CA GLN A 325 30.70 -18.58 -2.37
C GLN A 325 29.85 -18.73 -1.10
N ALA A 326 28.68 -19.36 -1.20
CA ALA A 326 27.83 -19.63 -0.03
C ALA A 326 28.54 -20.53 1.00
N ALA A 327 29.24 -21.57 0.54
CA ALA A 327 29.98 -22.52 1.39
C ALA A 327 31.20 -21.86 2.04
N GLU A 328 31.91 -20.98 1.34
CA GLU A 328 33.05 -20.22 1.89
C GLU A 328 32.60 -19.25 2.98
N MET A 329 31.41 -18.65 2.85
CA MET A 329 30.86 -17.72 3.83
C MET A 329 30.29 -18.39 5.09
N SER A 330 29.62 -19.54 4.94
CA SER A 330 28.93 -20.22 6.05
C SER A 330 29.70 -21.38 6.65
N SER A 331 30.68 -21.93 5.91
CA SER A 331 31.28 -23.24 6.18
C SER A 331 30.29 -24.41 6.23
N ASP A 332 29.07 -24.24 5.69
CA ASP A 332 28.05 -25.29 5.67
C ASP A 332 28.47 -26.45 4.73
N PRO A 333 28.61 -27.69 5.24
CA PRO A 333 28.92 -28.86 4.43
C PRO A 333 27.92 -29.10 3.29
N GLU A 334 26.66 -28.70 3.44
CA GLU A 334 25.62 -28.93 2.44
C GLU A 334 25.81 -28.06 1.19
N PHE A 335 26.35 -26.84 1.32
CA PHE A 335 26.69 -26.04 0.15
C PHE A 335 27.89 -26.59 -0.60
N TYR A 336 28.91 -27.12 0.10
CA TYR A 336 30.00 -27.86 -0.55
C TYR A 336 29.49 -29.12 -1.27
N ARG A 337 28.54 -29.84 -0.67
CA ARG A 337 27.91 -31.00 -1.31
C ARG A 337 27.19 -30.60 -2.59
N LYS A 338 26.34 -29.57 -2.54
CA LYS A 338 25.60 -29.06 -3.71
C LYS A 338 26.54 -28.56 -4.80
N GLN A 339 27.58 -27.78 -4.45
CA GLN A 339 28.63 -27.38 -5.37
C GLN A 339 29.23 -28.60 -6.08
N GLY A 340 29.69 -29.59 -5.31
CA GLY A 340 30.39 -30.75 -5.86
C GLY A 340 29.54 -31.62 -6.77
N VAL A 341 28.26 -31.83 -6.44
CA VAL A 341 27.32 -32.56 -7.30
C VAL A 341 27.10 -31.81 -8.63
N LEU A 342 26.99 -30.48 -8.60
CA LEU A 342 26.81 -29.69 -9.82
C LEU A 342 28.05 -29.67 -10.70
N LEU A 343 29.25 -29.61 -10.10
CA LEU A 343 30.51 -29.74 -10.84
C LEU A 343 30.66 -31.11 -11.48
N LEU A 344 30.18 -32.18 -10.82
CA LEU A 344 30.16 -33.52 -11.40
C LEU A 344 29.29 -33.58 -12.65
N VAL A 345 28.10 -32.96 -12.62
CA VAL A 345 27.21 -32.86 -13.79
C VAL A 345 27.81 -31.99 -14.89
N ALA A 346 28.55 -30.94 -14.53
CA ALA A 346 29.31 -30.09 -15.45
C ALA A 346 30.62 -30.72 -15.94
N GLU A 347 30.90 -31.99 -15.57
CA GLU A 347 32.13 -32.72 -15.91
C GLU A 347 33.44 -32.11 -15.39
N ASP A 348 33.38 -31.13 -14.47
CA ASP A 348 34.53 -30.68 -13.69
C ASP A 348 34.79 -31.66 -12.54
N TYR A 349 35.34 -32.82 -12.89
CA TYR A 349 35.60 -33.90 -11.94
C TYR A 349 36.59 -33.49 -10.83
N LYS A 350 37.59 -32.64 -11.16
CA LYS A 350 38.59 -32.19 -10.17
C LYS A 350 37.97 -31.24 -9.16
N GLY A 351 37.18 -30.28 -9.63
CA GLY A 351 36.40 -29.38 -8.78
C GLY A 351 35.40 -30.14 -7.92
N ALA A 352 34.69 -31.11 -8.51
CA ALA A 352 33.75 -31.98 -7.80
C ALA A 352 34.43 -32.73 -6.64
N ILE A 353 35.58 -33.38 -6.90
CA ILE A 353 36.36 -34.07 -5.87
C ILE A 353 36.73 -33.12 -4.72
N THR A 354 37.21 -31.92 -5.06
CA THR A 354 37.60 -30.91 -4.06
C THR A 354 36.42 -30.49 -3.19
N ALA A 355 35.29 -30.14 -3.79
CA ALA A 355 34.11 -29.67 -3.08
C ALA A 355 33.46 -30.78 -2.23
N LEU A 356 33.28 -31.98 -2.78
CA LEU A 356 32.69 -33.10 -2.06
C LEU A 356 33.58 -33.59 -0.91
N SER A 357 34.90 -33.52 -1.04
CA SER A 357 35.82 -33.85 0.06
C SER A 357 35.67 -32.85 1.21
N LYS A 358 35.58 -31.55 0.91
CA LYS A 358 35.31 -30.51 1.92
C LYS A 358 33.97 -30.72 2.64
N ALA A 359 32.95 -31.22 1.93
CA ALA A 359 31.66 -31.56 2.52
C ALA A 359 31.76 -32.72 3.53
N LEU A 360 32.51 -33.78 3.20
CA LEU A 360 32.77 -34.89 4.12
C LEU A 360 33.57 -34.46 5.35
N GLU A 361 34.65 -33.69 5.15
CA GLU A 361 35.50 -33.18 6.24
C GLU A 361 34.71 -32.35 7.27
N ARG A 362 33.63 -31.69 6.81
CA ARG A 362 32.78 -30.82 7.62
C ARG A 362 31.54 -31.53 8.19
N GLY A 363 31.41 -32.84 7.99
CA GLY A 363 30.33 -33.63 8.59
C GLY A 363 28.96 -33.41 7.93
N VAL A 364 28.91 -33.50 6.59
CA VAL A 364 27.64 -33.56 5.85
C VAL A 364 26.70 -34.65 6.38
N GLU A 365 25.38 -34.37 6.39
CA GLU A 365 24.36 -35.26 6.97
C GLU A 365 24.29 -36.65 6.30
N ASP A 366 24.44 -36.69 4.97
CA ASP A 366 24.36 -37.91 4.16
C ASP A 366 25.73 -38.31 3.56
N PRO A 367 26.72 -38.76 4.37
CA PRO A 367 28.07 -39.03 3.88
C PRO A 367 28.10 -40.18 2.85
N GLY A 368 27.16 -41.12 2.91
CA GLY A 368 27.03 -42.21 1.93
C GLY A 368 26.81 -41.70 0.50
N LYS A 369 25.91 -40.71 0.32
CA LYS A 369 25.63 -40.09 -0.98
C LYS A 369 26.82 -39.28 -1.49
N VAL A 370 27.54 -38.62 -0.58
CA VAL A 370 28.76 -37.87 -0.93
C VAL A 370 29.88 -38.80 -1.35
N HIS A 371 30.08 -39.92 -0.65
CA HIS A 371 31.01 -40.98 -1.08
C HIS A 371 30.63 -41.55 -2.44
N PHE A 372 29.35 -41.75 -2.72
CA PHE A 372 28.93 -42.21 -4.05
C PHE A 372 29.27 -41.19 -5.14
N SER A 373 29.00 -39.91 -4.90
CA SER A 373 29.35 -38.82 -5.83
C SER A 373 30.87 -38.68 -6.01
N LEU A 374 31.65 -38.85 -4.93
CA LEU A 374 33.12 -38.88 -4.99
C LEU A 374 33.63 -40.09 -5.77
N MET A 375 32.97 -41.25 -5.66
CA MET A 375 33.30 -42.39 -6.49
C MET A 375 33.13 -42.05 -7.97
N GLU A 376 32.00 -41.48 -8.36
CA GLU A 376 31.74 -41.12 -9.76
C GLU A 376 32.76 -40.09 -10.27
N ALA A 377 33.00 -39.03 -9.50
CA ALA A 377 33.97 -38.00 -9.85
C ALA A 377 35.39 -38.57 -10.03
N ASN A 378 35.86 -39.41 -9.10
CA ASN A 378 37.17 -40.06 -9.22
C ASN A 378 37.23 -41.06 -10.39
N PHE A 379 36.15 -41.82 -10.62
CA PHE A 379 36.08 -42.76 -11.72
C PHE A 379 36.21 -42.05 -13.08
N TYR A 380 35.47 -40.97 -13.29
CA TYR A 380 35.54 -40.19 -14.53
C TYR A 380 36.83 -39.37 -14.65
N ALA A 381 37.42 -38.93 -13.54
CA ALA A 381 38.78 -38.36 -13.51
C ALA A 381 39.87 -39.41 -13.81
N GLY A 382 39.53 -40.70 -13.83
CA GLY A 382 40.46 -41.81 -14.07
C GLY A 382 41.24 -42.29 -12.84
N ASP A 383 40.91 -41.80 -11.64
CA ASP A 383 41.45 -42.28 -10.38
C ASP A 383 40.62 -43.45 -9.85
N PHE A 384 40.84 -44.63 -10.44
CA PHE A 384 40.08 -45.82 -10.06
C PHE A 384 40.38 -46.30 -8.64
N LYS A 385 41.54 -45.94 -8.06
CA LYS A 385 41.89 -46.32 -6.69
C LYS A 385 41.02 -45.55 -5.70
N GLN A 386 40.94 -44.24 -5.85
CA GLN A 386 40.07 -43.42 -5.01
C GLN A 386 38.59 -43.73 -5.26
N ALA A 387 38.19 -43.99 -6.51
CA ALA A 387 36.82 -44.41 -6.83
C ALA A 387 36.43 -45.71 -6.08
N TYR A 388 37.35 -46.68 -6.01
CA TYR A 388 37.11 -47.93 -5.29
C TYR A 388 37.05 -47.74 -3.77
N GLU A 389 37.90 -46.89 -3.19
CA GLU A 389 37.80 -46.60 -1.76
C GLU A 389 36.45 -45.96 -1.41
N HIS A 390 36.01 -44.98 -2.20
CA HIS A 390 34.72 -44.32 -1.97
C HIS A 390 33.51 -45.22 -2.22
N ILE A 391 33.55 -46.17 -3.18
CA ILE A 391 32.43 -47.10 -3.37
C ILE A 391 32.25 -48.06 -2.20
N LYS A 392 33.35 -48.47 -1.53
CA LYS A 392 33.28 -49.28 -0.31
C LYS A 392 32.59 -48.54 0.83
N GLU A 393 32.88 -47.24 0.98
CA GLU A 393 32.22 -46.39 1.97
C GLU A 393 30.74 -46.19 1.63
N ALA A 394 30.42 -45.84 0.37
CA ALA A 394 29.04 -45.69 -0.09
C ALA A 394 28.20 -46.97 0.10
N LYS A 395 28.80 -48.16 -0.06
CA LYS A 395 28.13 -49.46 0.14
C LYS A 395 27.63 -49.70 1.57
N LYS A 396 28.20 -49.01 2.56
CA LYS A 396 27.77 -49.11 3.97
C LYS A 396 26.35 -48.54 4.13
N ASP A 397 25.99 -47.52 3.36
CA ASP A 397 24.64 -46.98 3.28
C ASP A 397 23.69 -48.00 2.64
N LYS A 398 22.63 -48.36 3.38
CA LYS A 398 21.64 -49.35 2.94
C LYS A 398 20.90 -48.93 1.68
N THR A 399 20.66 -47.62 1.49
CA THR A 399 19.92 -47.07 0.35
C THR A 399 20.75 -47.13 -0.94
N LEU A 400 22.08 -47.02 -0.83
CA LEU A 400 23.01 -47.01 -1.96
C LEU A 400 23.64 -48.37 -2.25
N ARG A 401 23.58 -49.32 -1.31
CA ARG A 401 24.24 -50.63 -1.40
C ARG A 401 24.02 -51.35 -2.73
N ARG A 402 22.80 -51.35 -3.26
CA ARG A 402 22.48 -52.00 -4.54
C ARG A 402 23.25 -51.36 -5.69
N ASN A 403 23.25 -50.03 -5.77
CA ASN A 403 23.95 -49.28 -6.81
C ASN A 403 25.47 -49.41 -6.63
N ALA A 404 25.96 -49.35 -5.39
CA ALA A 404 27.38 -49.51 -5.09
C ALA A 404 27.90 -50.91 -5.49
N ASN A 405 27.13 -51.97 -5.22
CA ASN A 405 27.46 -53.33 -5.64
C ASN A 405 27.49 -53.50 -7.16
N ALA A 406 26.72 -52.71 -7.90
CA ALA A 406 26.73 -52.74 -9.37
C ALA A 406 27.96 -52.00 -9.93
N TRP A 407 28.37 -50.89 -9.31
CA TRP A 407 29.55 -50.11 -9.71
C TRP A 407 30.87 -50.77 -9.36
N GLU A 408 30.96 -51.48 -8.23
CA GLU A 408 32.22 -52.04 -7.74
C GLU A 408 32.95 -52.95 -8.76
N PRO A 409 32.29 -53.94 -9.42
CA PRO A 409 32.94 -54.76 -10.44
C PRO A 409 33.37 -53.95 -11.68
N TYR A 410 32.60 -52.92 -12.04
CA TYR A 410 32.89 -52.07 -13.19
C TYR A 410 34.14 -51.22 -12.95
N ILE A 411 34.29 -50.65 -11.74
CA ILE A 411 35.50 -49.92 -11.33
C ILE A 411 36.73 -50.84 -11.40
N LYS A 412 36.63 -52.05 -10.82
CA LYS A 412 37.71 -53.07 -10.85
C LYS A 412 38.11 -53.45 -12.27
N GLN A 413 37.13 -53.67 -13.15
CA GLN A 413 37.40 -54.02 -14.54
C GLN A 413 38.10 -52.88 -15.29
N LYS A 414 37.65 -51.63 -15.11
CA LYS A 414 38.28 -50.46 -15.76
C LYS A 414 39.68 -50.20 -15.24
N ALA A 415 39.92 -50.35 -13.93
CA ALA A 415 41.25 -50.28 -13.34
C ALA A 415 42.19 -51.33 -13.93
N LYS A 416 41.74 -52.60 -13.97
CA LYS A 416 42.49 -53.72 -14.56
C LYS A 416 42.87 -53.44 -16.02
N ASN A 417 41.92 -52.92 -16.81
CA ASN A 417 42.17 -52.56 -18.22
C ASN A 417 43.25 -51.48 -18.38
N ARG A 418 43.50 -50.67 -17.35
CA ARG A 418 44.55 -49.65 -17.32
C ARG A 418 45.79 -50.08 -16.52
N GLY A 419 45.89 -51.35 -16.12
CA GLY A 419 47.04 -51.87 -15.36
C GLY A 419 47.08 -51.42 -13.89
N ILE A 420 45.97 -50.94 -13.33
CA ILE A 420 45.86 -50.48 -11.95
C ILE A 420 45.31 -51.63 -11.09
N ASN A 421 45.98 -51.94 -9.98
CA ASN A 421 45.61 -53.03 -9.07
C ASN A 421 44.85 -52.49 -7.85
N ILE A 422 43.59 -52.94 -7.65
CA ILE A 422 42.66 -52.48 -6.59
C ILE A 422 41.73 -53.60 -6.11
#